data_AF-A0A7W9LE81-F1
#
_entry.id   AF-A0A7W9LE81-F1
#
_cell.length_a   1.000
_cell.length_b   1.000
_cell.length_c   1.000
_cell.angle_alpha   90.00
_cell.angle_beta   90.00
_cell.angle_gamma   90.00
#
_symmetry.space_group_name_H-M   'P 1'
#
loop_
_entity.id
_entity.type
_entity.pdbx_description
1 polymer ?
#
loop_
_entity_poly.entity_id
_entity_poly.type
_entity_poly.pdbx_seq_one_letter_code
_entity_poly.pdbx_strand_id
1 'polypeptide(L)'
;MLVRDARRQRVGALPGGRLRWLALTAGPVAWSPDDRYAAALTPGRPRRLTVFDAGTGQPVGDPVVQAEGSLHWGMRGAEARLAVVVADRGGVDVHDAYGRHRYHLPVATTRRVGRYFHDGQERPWA
;
A
#
# COMPACT_ATOMS: atom_id res chain seq x y z
N MET A 1 43.46 31.08 11.37
CA MET A 1 42.73 31.71 10.24
C MET A 1 43.11 30.99 8.95
N LEU A 2 42.23 30.13 8.42
CA LEU A 2 42.21 29.49 7.08
C LEU A 2 41.00 28.52 7.09
N VAL A 3 39.79 28.93 6.70
CA VAL A 3 39.19 28.91 5.34
C VAL A 3 39.09 27.47 4.77
N ARG A 4 37.91 26.84 4.80
CA ARG A 4 36.99 26.72 3.64
C ARG A 4 35.76 25.85 3.95
N ASP A 5 34.68 26.35 3.36
CA ASP A 5 33.29 25.97 3.39
C ASP A 5 32.95 24.76 2.49
N ALA A 6 31.78 24.20 2.76
CA ALA A 6 30.84 23.52 1.87
C ALA A 6 31.25 22.23 1.15
N ARG A 7 30.57 21.14 1.52
CA ARG A 7 29.81 20.34 0.54
C ARG A 7 28.43 19.99 1.08
N ARG A 8 27.49 20.93 0.95
CA ARG A 8 26.06 20.56 0.80
C ARG A 8 25.95 19.77 -0.50
N GLN A 9 25.60 18.49 -0.40
CA GLN A 9 25.19 17.71 -1.56
C GLN A 9 23.93 18.35 -2.14
N ARG A 10 24.07 19.06 -3.26
CA ARG A 10 22.94 19.42 -4.12
C ARG A 10 22.48 18.15 -4.82
N VAL A 11 21.35 17.61 -4.39
CA VAL A 11 20.63 16.59 -5.16
C VAL A 11 20.15 17.29 -6.43
N GLY A 12 20.65 16.83 -7.58
CA GLY A 12 20.30 17.38 -8.89
C GLY A 12 18.79 17.25 -9.16
N ALA A 13 18.19 18.33 -9.64
CA ALA A 13 16.83 18.32 -10.15
C ALA A 13 16.78 17.47 -11.42
N LEU A 14 16.00 16.39 -11.40
CA LEU A 14 15.72 15.59 -12.60
C LEU A 14 14.66 16.29 -13.46
N PRO A 15 14.78 16.27 -14.80
CA PRO A 15 13.80 16.90 -15.68
C PRO A 15 12.44 16.18 -15.57
N GLY A 16 11.36 16.91 -15.29
CA GLY A 16 9.99 16.39 -15.36
C GLY A 16 9.19 16.39 -14.04
N GLY A 17 9.75 16.87 -12.93
CA GLY A 17 8.96 17.22 -11.73
C GLY A 17 8.27 16.05 -10.99
N ARG A 18 8.54 14.80 -11.34
CA ARG A 18 7.97 13.63 -10.65
C ARG A 18 8.97 13.12 -9.61
N LEU A 19 8.69 13.40 -8.35
CA LEU A 19 9.43 12.88 -7.20
C LEU A 19 9.39 11.35 -7.22
N ARG A 20 10.49 10.69 -7.61
CA ARG A 20 10.65 9.25 -7.45
C ARG A 20 11.34 9.00 -6.11
N TRP A 21 10.57 8.57 -5.12
CA TRP A 21 11.13 8.11 -3.87
C TRP A 21 12.03 6.89 -4.10
N LEU A 22 13.25 6.94 -3.58
CA LEU A 22 14.06 5.75 -3.27
C LEU A 22 13.61 5.25 -1.90
N ALA A 23 12.58 4.41 -1.88
CA ALA A 23 12.21 3.71 -0.68
C ALA A 23 13.06 2.42 -0.60
N LEU A 24 13.99 2.34 0.36
CA LEU A 24 14.61 1.07 0.73
C LEU A 24 13.59 0.25 1.50
N THR A 25 12.68 -0.39 0.77
CA THR A 25 11.60 -1.17 1.37
C THR A 25 12.08 -2.60 1.46
N ALA A 26 12.31 -3.10 2.66
CA ALA A 26 12.48 -4.54 2.86
C ALA A 26 11.13 -5.30 2.83
N GLY A 27 10.00 -4.60 2.67
CA GLY A 27 8.65 -5.15 2.51
C GLY A 27 7.92 -4.60 1.27
N PRO A 28 6.74 -5.14 0.90
CA PRO A 28 6.02 -4.73 -0.30
C PRO A 28 5.52 -3.28 -0.20
N VAL A 29 5.53 -2.59 -1.35
CA VAL A 29 4.90 -1.27 -1.54
C VAL A 29 3.94 -1.32 -2.70
N ALA A 30 2.79 -0.68 -2.55
CA ALA A 30 1.77 -0.56 -3.59
C ALA A 30 1.27 0.88 -3.70
N TRP A 31 1.17 1.37 -4.94
CA TRP A 31 0.63 2.70 -5.26
C TRP A 31 -0.86 2.63 -5.51
N SER A 32 -1.60 3.63 -5.05
CA SER A 32 -3.02 3.75 -5.39
C SER A 32 -3.20 4.07 -6.87
N PRO A 33 -4.27 3.59 -7.53
CA PRO A 33 -4.52 3.82 -8.96
C PRO A 33 -4.72 5.29 -9.33
N ASP A 34 -5.05 6.13 -8.35
CA ASP A 34 -5.23 7.58 -8.50
C ASP A 34 -3.96 8.39 -8.20
N ASP A 35 -2.82 7.72 -7.99
CA ASP A 35 -1.51 8.31 -7.68
C ASP A 35 -1.47 9.20 -6.42
N ARG A 36 -2.53 9.19 -5.59
CA ARG A 36 -2.60 10.04 -4.38
C ARG A 36 -1.94 9.41 -3.16
N TYR A 37 -1.82 8.08 -3.12
CA TYR A 37 -1.35 7.35 -1.96
C TYR A 37 -0.34 6.26 -2.31
N ALA A 38 0.52 5.94 -1.36
CA ALA A 38 1.33 4.73 -1.37
C ALA A 38 1.14 3.99 -0.04
N ALA A 39 1.04 2.67 -0.08
CA ALA A 39 1.00 1.83 1.10
C ALA A 39 2.27 0.99 1.19
N ALA A 40 2.80 0.84 2.40
CA ALA A 40 3.94 -0.02 2.67
C ALA A 40 3.67 -0.90 3.89
N LEU A 41 4.13 -2.14 3.83
CA LEU A 41 4.27 -2.98 5.01
C LEU A 41 5.71 -2.94 5.49
N THR A 42 5.92 -2.46 6.72
CA THR A 42 7.25 -2.53 7.33
C THR A 42 7.59 -4.00 7.67
N PRO A 43 8.84 -4.41 7.44
CA PRO A 43 9.33 -5.71 7.89
C PRO A 43 9.39 -5.76 9.43
N GLY A 44 9.24 -6.94 10.00
CA GLY A 44 9.29 -7.17 11.45
C GLY A 44 8.06 -7.87 12.00
N ARG A 45 8.07 -8.20 13.29
CA ARG A 45 6.89 -8.73 14.02
C ARG A 45 6.63 -7.86 15.25
N PRO A 46 5.49 -7.15 15.34
CA PRO A 46 4.41 -7.09 14.35
C PRO A 46 4.79 -6.26 13.09
N ARG A 47 4.32 -6.68 11.91
CA ARG A 47 4.37 -5.85 10.70
C ARG A 47 3.42 -4.67 10.87
N ARG A 48 3.76 -3.52 10.29
CA ARG A 48 2.90 -2.33 10.31
C ARG A 48 2.58 -1.87 8.91
N LEU A 49 1.30 -1.57 8.67
CA LEU A 49 0.84 -0.89 7.49
C LEU A 49 0.91 0.61 7.72
N THR A 50 1.64 1.30 6.85
CA THR A 50 1.65 2.77 6.79
C THR A 50 1.15 3.19 5.42
N VAL A 51 0.21 4.14 5.39
CA VAL A 51 -0.21 4.82 4.17
C VAL A 51 0.41 6.20 4.14
N PHE A 52 0.95 6.57 2.98
CA PHE A 52 1.63 7.82 2.73
C PHE A 52 0.86 8.63 1.70
N ASP A 53 0.85 9.95 1.87
CA ASP A 53 0.49 10.89 0.82
C ASP A 53 1.59 10.88 -0.25
N ALA A 54 1.22 10.65 -1.50
CA ALA A 54 2.18 10.48 -2.59
C ALA A 54 2.93 11.77 -2.93
N GLY A 55 2.28 12.93 -2.78
CA GLY A 55 2.85 14.23 -3.13
C GLY A 55 3.91 14.70 -2.14
N THR A 56 3.72 14.38 -0.86
CA THR A 56 4.58 14.83 0.24
C THR A 56 5.49 13.73 0.79
N GLY A 57 5.11 12.47 0.62
CA GLY A 57 5.76 11.30 1.23
C GLY A 57 5.50 11.17 2.73
N GLN A 58 4.62 11.99 3.31
CA GLN A 58 4.32 11.91 4.74
C GLN A 58 3.24 10.87 5.03
N PRO A 59 3.29 10.18 6.19
CA PRO A 59 2.20 9.31 6.62
C PRO A 59 0.89 10.10 6.75
N VAL A 60 -0.21 9.55 6.23
CA VAL A 60 -1.56 10.16 6.37
C VAL A 60 -2.28 9.74 7.64
N GLY A 61 -1.63 8.93 8.48
CA GLY A 61 -2.11 8.46 9.76
C GLY A 61 -1.07 7.59 10.47
N ASP A 62 -1.41 7.16 11.68
CA ASP A 62 -0.54 6.30 12.47
C ASP A 62 -0.39 4.91 11.84
N PRO A 63 0.82 4.31 11.84
CA PRO A 63 1.02 2.95 11.36
C PRO A 63 0.19 1.94 12.15
N VAL A 64 -0.63 1.17 11.45
CA VAL A 64 -1.49 0.15 12.07
C VAL A 64 -0.82 -1.21 12.04
N VAL A 65 -0.98 -2.00 13.10
CA VAL A 65 -0.50 -3.39 13.12
C VAL A 65 -1.28 -4.19 12.08
N GLN A 66 -0.55 -4.90 11.22
CA GLN A 66 -1.11 -5.73 10.18
C GLN A 66 -0.42 -7.10 10.18
N ALA A 67 -1.18 -8.15 9.90
CA ALA A 67 -0.65 -9.50 9.70
C ALA A 67 0.13 -9.58 8.38
N GLU A 68 0.84 -10.70 8.20
CA GLU A 68 1.53 -10.97 6.94
C GLU A 68 0.53 -11.07 5.78
N GLY A 69 0.85 -10.37 4.68
CA GLY A 69 -0.06 -10.32 3.55
C GLY A 69 0.47 -9.52 2.36
N SER A 70 -0.32 -9.54 1.29
CA SER A 70 -0.07 -8.81 0.05
C SER A 70 -0.97 -7.57 -0.03
N LEU A 71 -0.43 -6.46 -0.51
CA LEU A 71 -1.15 -5.20 -0.68
C LEU A 71 -1.80 -5.12 -2.07
N HIS A 72 -3.08 -4.75 -2.13
CA HIS A 72 -3.81 -4.54 -3.36
C HIS A 72 -4.64 -3.27 -3.26
N TRP A 73 -4.45 -2.35 -4.20
CA TRP A 73 -5.33 -1.22 -4.35
C TRP A 73 -6.45 -1.50 -5.35
N GLY A 74 -7.60 -0.92 -5.10
CA GLY A 74 -8.71 -0.82 -6.05
C GLY A 74 -9.39 0.54 -5.94
N MET A 75 -10.33 0.78 -6.85
CA MET A 75 -11.16 1.98 -6.84
C MET A 75 -12.61 1.59 -6.53
N ARG A 76 -13.29 2.37 -5.69
CA ARG A 76 -14.75 2.37 -5.59
C ARG A 76 -15.25 3.75 -5.99
N GLY A 77 -15.70 3.90 -7.23
CA GLY A 77 -15.91 5.23 -7.81
C GLY A 77 -14.58 5.99 -7.88
N ALA A 78 -14.56 7.23 -7.39
CA ALA A 78 -13.36 8.06 -7.33
C ALA A 78 -12.51 7.86 -6.04
N GLU A 79 -12.90 6.91 -5.18
CA GLU A 79 -12.20 6.64 -3.92
C GLU A 79 -11.28 5.42 -4.03
N ALA A 80 -9.98 5.64 -3.77
CA ALA A 80 -9.04 4.54 -3.62
C ALA A 80 -9.33 3.73 -2.34
N ARG A 81 -9.21 2.41 -2.45
CA ARG A 81 -9.34 1.47 -1.32
C ARG A 81 -8.19 0.49 -1.32
N LEU A 82 -7.68 0.21 -0.14
CA LEU A 82 -6.59 -0.73 0.07
C LEU A 82 -7.13 -2.02 0.66
N ALA A 83 -6.85 -3.13 0.00
CA ALA A 83 -7.05 -4.48 0.51
C ALA A 83 -5.71 -5.09 0.90
N VAL A 84 -5.67 -5.79 2.03
CA VAL A 84 -4.54 -6.62 2.44
C VAL A 84 -5.01 -8.06 2.49
N VAL A 85 -4.45 -8.92 1.63
CA VAL A 85 -4.74 -10.35 1.62
C VAL A 85 -3.91 -11.00 2.72
N VAL A 86 -4.58 -11.47 3.77
CA VAL A 86 -3.92 -11.96 5.00
C VAL A 86 -3.79 -13.47 4.94
N ALA A 87 -2.54 -13.97 4.86
CA ALA A 87 -2.26 -15.39 4.62
C ALA A 87 -2.80 -16.29 5.74
N ASP A 88 -2.50 -15.96 7.00
CA ASP A 88 -2.80 -16.84 8.14
C ASP A 88 -4.23 -16.67 8.70
N ARG A 89 -4.94 -15.60 8.32
CA ARG A 89 -6.32 -15.35 8.76
C ARG A 89 -7.37 -15.76 7.72
N GLY A 90 -6.93 -16.32 6.58
CA GLY A 90 -7.83 -16.85 5.57
C GLY A 90 -8.83 -15.80 5.05
N GLY A 91 -8.38 -14.57 4.82
CA GLY A 91 -9.29 -13.48 4.48
C GLY A 91 -8.61 -12.23 3.93
N VAL A 92 -9.41 -11.19 3.72
CA VAL A 92 -8.97 -9.90 3.19
C VAL A 92 -9.36 -8.79 4.15
N ASP A 93 -8.38 -8.08 4.68
CA ASP A 93 -8.63 -6.85 5.42
C ASP A 93 -8.82 -5.70 4.44
N VAL A 94 -9.91 -4.95 4.57
CA VAL A 94 -10.19 -3.77 3.76
C VAL A 94 -9.99 -2.52 4.58
N HIS A 95 -9.20 -1.60 4.03
CA HIS A 95 -8.86 -0.30 4.58
C HIS A 95 -9.37 0.80 3.65
N ASP A 96 -9.65 1.97 4.21
CA ASP A 96 -9.85 3.17 3.41
C ASP A 96 -8.52 3.80 2.98
N ALA A 97 -8.62 4.89 2.23
CA ALA A 97 -7.46 5.64 1.70
C ALA A 97 -6.51 6.17 2.78
N TYR A 98 -6.95 6.25 4.04
CA TYR A 98 -6.13 6.71 5.16
C TYR A 98 -5.49 5.55 5.93
N GLY A 99 -5.65 4.32 5.44
CA GLY A 99 -5.14 3.11 6.09
C GLY A 99 -5.99 2.63 7.27
N ARG A 100 -7.12 3.28 7.56
CA ARG A 100 -8.00 2.86 8.65
C ARG A 100 -8.70 1.57 8.25
N HIS A 101 -8.54 0.54 9.09
CA HIS A 101 -9.23 -0.74 8.91
C HIS A 101 -10.75 -0.53 8.96
N ARG A 102 -11.45 -1.02 7.94
CA ARG A 102 -12.91 -0.94 7.82
C ARG A 102 -13.56 -2.26 8.20
N TYR A 103 -13.12 -3.37 7.60
CA TYR A 103 -13.67 -4.69 7.86
C TYR A 103 -12.74 -5.80 7.38
N HIS A 104 -12.84 -6.97 8.02
CA HIS A 104 -12.23 -8.21 7.58
C HIS A 104 -13.26 -9.02 6.80
N LEU A 105 -12.92 -9.43 5.58
CA LEU A 105 -13.71 -10.36 4.77
C LEU A 105 -13.14 -11.77 4.95
N PRO A 106 -13.80 -12.66 5.69
CA PRO A 106 -13.36 -14.04 5.79
C PRO A 106 -13.52 -14.71 4.42
N VAL A 107 -12.42 -15.20 3.87
CA VAL A 107 -12.43 -16.13 2.74
C VAL A 107 -12.41 -17.53 3.35
N ALA A 108 -13.56 -17.95 3.89
CA ALA A 108 -13.78 -19.35 4.21
C ALA A 108 -13.61 -20.10 2.88
N THR A 109 -12.45 -20.76 2.71
CA THR A 109 -12.01 -21.50 1.50
C THR A 109 -13.10 -21.52 0.46
N THR A 110 -13.08 -20.53 -0.44
CA THR A 110 -14.07 -20.39 -1.50
C THR A 110 -14.20 -21.79 -2.11
N ARG A 111 -15.36 -22.44 -1.93
CA ARG A 111 -15.62 -23.72 -2.58
C ARG A 111 -15.32 -23.46 -4.03
N ARG A 112 -14.23 -24.07 -4.54
CA ARG A 112 -13.67 -23.75 -5.85
C ARG A 112 -14.81 -23.72 -6.87
N VAL A 113 -15.16 -22.50 -7.31
CA VAL A 113 -16.23 -22.28 -8.28
C VAL A 113 -15.56 -22.45 -9.63
N GLY A 114 -15.51 -23.69 -10.10
CA GLY A 114 -14.95 -24.08 -11.40
C GLY A 114 -13.47 -24.46 -11.44
N ARG A 115 -13.00 -24.90 -12.60
CA ARG A 115 -11.69 -25.52 -12.80
C ARG A 115 -10.57 -24.47 -12.91
N TYR A 116 -10.88 -23.23 -13.28
CA TYR A 116 -9.91 -22.16 -13.47
C TYR A 116 -10.23 -20.93 -12.59
N PHE A 117 -9.23 -20.08 -12.37
CA PHE A 117 -9.33 -18.89 -11.50
C PHE A 117 -10.38 -17.86 -11.96
N HIS A 118 -10.88 -17.97 -13.20
CA HIS A 118 -11.91 -17.11 -13.79
C HIS A 118 -13.29 -17.79 -13.89
N ASP A 119 -13.46 -19.02 -13.39
CA ASP A 119 -14.72 -19.76 -13.52
C ASP A 119 -15.78 -19.36 -12.47
N GLY A 120 -15.50 -18.32 -11.68
CA GLY A 120 -16.48 -17.73 -10.77
C GLY A 120 -17.53 -16.95 -11.56
N GLN A 121 -18.81 -17.13 -11.22
CA GLN A 121 -19.85 -16.22 -11.70
C GLN A 121 -19.50 -14.79 -11.28
N GLU A 122 -19.37 -13.92 -12.27
CA GLU A 122 -19.29 -12.48 -12.08
C GLU A 122 -20.55 -12.04 -11.32
N ARG A 123 -20.35 -11.48 -10.12
CA ARG A 123 -21.48 -11.01 -9.32
C ARG A 123 -21.84 -9.61 -9.80
N PRO A 124 -23.12 -9.23 -9.79
CA PRO A 124 -23.60 -7.95 -10.37
C PRO A 124 -23.10 -6.68 -9.64
N TRP A 125 -22.19 -6.82 -8.68
CA TRP A 125 -21.55 -5.74 -7.93
C TRP A 125 -20.03 -5.71 -8.08
N ALA A 126 -19.46 -6.62 -8.87
CA ALA A 126 -18.06 -6.61 -9.27
C ALA A 126 -17.79 -5.50 -10.29
#